data_AF-A0A7C5VW28-F1
#
_entry.id   AF-A0A7C5VW28-F1
#
_cell.length_a   1.000
_cell.length_b   1.000
_cell.length_c   1.000
_cell.angle_alpha   90.00
_cell.angle_beta   90.00
_cell.angle_gamma   90.00
#
_symmetry.space_group_name_H-M   'P 1'
#
loop_
_entity.id
_entity.type
_entity.pdbx_description
1 polymer ?
#
loop_
_entity_poly.entity_id
_entity_poly.type
_entity_poly.pdbx_seq_one_letter_code
_entity_poly.pdbx_strand_id
1 'polypeptide(L)' 'MVKQLPTFPVLRSLRTGTSLYFPASSRFQPRAYTVFHRRLLPALYTGPLDEYWALVHGVVLWDIGTEIPIE' A
#
# COMPACT_ATOMS: atom_id res chain seq x y z
N MET A 1 -7.00 -21.38 -11.22
CA MET A 1 -7.10 -21.32 -9.73
C MET A 1 -6.35 -20.08 -9.25
N VAL A 2 -7.06 -19.09 -8.72
CA VAL A 2 -6.42 -17.95 -8.04
C VAL A 2 -5.85 -18.47 -6.73
N LYS A 3 -4.52 -18.52 -6.62
CA LYS A 3 -3.86 -18.88 -5.36
C LYS A 3 -4.16 -17.76 -4.36
N GLN A 4 -4.97 -18.03 -3.34
CA GLN A 4 -5.13 -17.08 -2.24
C GLN A 4 -3.78 -16.93 -1.56
N LEU A 5 -3.22 -15.72 -1.61
CA LEU A 5 -2.01 -15.40 -0.88
C LEU A 5 -2.34 -15.39 0.62
N PRO A 6 -1.51 -16.00 1.47
CA PRO A 6 -1.72 -15.98 2.91
C PRO A 6 -1.72 -14.53 3.42
N THR A 7 -2.76 -14.15 4.18
CA THR A 7 -2.88 -12.85 4.81
C THR A 7 -1.97 -12.78 6.04
N PHE A 8 -0.67 -12.61 5.84
CA PHE A 8 0.23 -12.35 6.96
C PHE A 8 0.07 -10.90 7.42
N PRO A 9 -0.22 -10.65 8.71
CA PRO A 9 -0.22 -9.29 9.23
C PRO A 9 1.19 -8.71 9.12
N VAL A 10 1.32 -7.50 8.56
CA VAL A 10 2.61 -6.81 8.56
C VAL A 10 2.96 -6.44 10.00
N LEU A 11 4.08 -6.96 10.48
CA LEU A 11 4.58 -6.64 11.82
C LEU A 11 5.08 -5.19 11.86
N ARG A 12 4.36 -4.32 12.58
CA ARG A 12 4.88 -2.98 12.92
C ARG A 12 5.95 -3.10 13.99
N SER A 13 7.15 -2.63 13.66
CA SER A 13 8.29 -2.57 14.58
C SER A 13 9.01 -1.22 14.42
N LEU A 14 9.90 -0.89 15.36
CA LEU A 14 10.76 0.31 15.25
C LEU A 14 11.59 0.35 13.97
N ARG A 15 11.84 -0.80 13.32
CA ARG A 15 12.58 -0.89 12.05
C ARG A 15 11.72 -0.63 10.82
N THR A 16 10.40 -0.64 10.98
CA THR A 16 9.41 -0.44 9.91
C THR A 16 8.80 0.95 10.06
N GLY A 17 9.29 1.88 9.25
CA GLY A 17 8.83 3.26 9.24
C GLY A 17 7.50 3.45 8.50
N THR A 18 7.10 4.71 8.39
CA THR A 18 5.93 5.16 7.64
C THR A 18 6.32 6.34 6.76
N SER A 19 5.59 6.58 5.67
CA SER A 19 5.75 7.79 4.86
C SER A 19 5.14 9.02 5.56
N LEU A 20 5.37 10.21 5.00
CA LEU A 20 4.71 11.45 5.44
C LEU A 20 3.19 11.43 5.17
N TYR A 21 2.75 10.72 4.14
CA TYR A 21 1.33 10.64 3.76
C TYR A 21 0.59 9.50 4.46
N PHE A 22 1.31 8.63 5.19
CA PHE A 22 0.75 7.50 5.92
C PHE A 22 -0.46 7.85 6.81
N PRO A 23 -0.48 8.98 7.57
CA PRO A 23 -1.65 9.35 8.36
C PRO A 23 -2.89 9.67 7.52
N ALA A 24 -2.73 10.13 6.27
CA ALA A 24 -3.84 10.39 5.35
C ALA A 24 -4.27 9.11 4.64
N SER A 25 -3.32 8.35 4.10
CA SER A 25 -3.57 7.12 3.34
C SER A 25 -4.17 6.00 4.21
N SER A 26 -3.81 5.92 5.49
CA SER A 26 -4.37 4.95 6.45
C SER A 26 -5.81 5.21 6.89
N ARG A 27 -6.32 6.46 6.78
CA ARG A 27 -7.72 6.80 7.10
C ARG A 27 -8.73 6.09 6.19
N PHE A 28 -8.29 5.72 4.99
CA PHE A 28 -9.08 4.97 4.03
C PHE A 28 -9.02 3.45 4.23
N GLN A 29 -8.40 3.00 5.34
CA GLN A 29 -8.39 1.60 5.78
C GLN A 29 -7.98 0.61 4.68
N PRO A 30 -6.73 0.67 4.19
CA PRO A 30 -6.20 -0.32 3.25
C PRO A 30 -6.41 -1.74 3.79
N ARG A 31 -6.86 -2.64 2.93
CA ARG A 31 -7.01 -4.08 3.23
C ARG A 31 -5.67 -4.78 3.36
N ALA A 32 -4.64 -4.28 2.68
CA ALA A 32 -3.30 -4.83 2.75
C ALA A 32 -2.24 -3.73 2.73
N TYR A 33 -1.15 -4.00 3.45
CA TYR A 33 0.10 -3.25 3.38
C TYR A 33 1.20 -4.16 2.87
N THR A 34 2.17 -3.57 2.18
CA THR A 34 3.47 -4.19 1.94
C THR A 34 4.56 -3.36 2.63
N VAL A 35 5.77 -3.92 2.68
CA VAL A 35 6.95 -3.20 3.17
C VAL A 35 7.83 -2.88 1.96
N PHE A 36 7.98 -1.60 1.66
CA PHE A 36 8.86 -1.09 0.61
C PHE A 36 9.88 -0.13 1.22
N HIS A 37 11.17 -0.34 0.95
CA HIS A 37 12.27 0.43 1.55
C HIS A 37 12.14 0.61 3.08
N ARG A 38 11.77 -0.46 3.78
CA ARG A 38 11.54 -0.47 5.25
C ARG A 38 10.42 0.46 5.73
N ARG A 39 9.52 0.91 4.86
CA ARG A 39 8.33 1.69 5.21
C ARG A 39 7.07 0.93 4.81
N LEU A 40 5.98 1.17 5.54
CA LEU A 40 4.67 0.65 5.18
C LEU A 40 4.13 1.38 3.95
N LEU A 41 3.78 0.62 2.91
CA LEU A 41 3.11 1.07 1.71
C LEU A 41 1.71 0.45 1.66
N PRO A 42 0.62 1.24 1.55
CA PRO A 42 -0.70 0.71 1.23
C PRO A 42 -0.65 -0.03 -0.11
N ALA A 43 -0.93 -1.34 -0.08
CA ALA A 43 -0.82 -2.20 -1.26
C ALA A 43 -2.17 -2.48 -1.92
N LEU A 44 -3.26 -2.41 -1.14
CA LEU A 44 -4.61 -2.70 -1.62
C LEU A 44 -5.65 -2.04 -0.70
N TYR A 45 -6.57 -1.29 -1.28
CA TYR A 45 -7.76 -0.70 -0.67
C TYR A 45 -9.04 -1.51 -0.93
N THR A 46 -9.23 -2.07 -2.12
CA THR A 46 -10.44 -2.80 -2.53
C THR A 46 -10.10 -4.18 -3.12
N GLY A 47 -10.68 -4.59 -4.25
CA GLY A 47 -10.28 -5.76 -5.01
C GLY A 47 -9.20 -5.37 -6.03
N PRO A 48 -8.22 -6.25 -6.32
CA PRO A 48 -7.15 -5.93 -7.28
C PRO A 48 -7.69 -5.64 -8.70
N LEU A 49 -8.77 -6.30 -9.09
CA LEU A 49 -9.45 -6.04 -10.37
C LEU A 49 -10.17 -4.68 -10.36
N ASP A 50 -10.80 -4.32 -9.24
CA ASP A 50 -11.50 -3.04 -9.10
C ASP A 50 -10.50 -1.87 -9.14
N GLU A 51 -9.36 -2.00 -8.45
CA GLU A 51 -8.28 -1.00 -8.49
C GLU A 51 -7.64 -0.88 -9.86
N TYR A 52 -7.47 -2.00 -10.58
CA TYR A 52 -7.01 -1.97 -11.96
C TYR A 52 -7.95 -1.13 -12.83
N TRP A 53 -9.25 -1.36 -12.76
CA TRP A 53 -10.20 -0.57 -13.55
C TRP A 53 -10.28 0.89 -13.10
N ALA A 54 -10.11 1.17 -11.80
CA ALA A 54 -9.98 2.54 -11.30
C ALA A 54 -8.72 3.25 -11.84
N LEU A 55 -7.61 2.54 -12.01
CA LEU A 55 -6.39 3.06 -12.63
C LEU A 55 -6.57 3.35 -14.12
N VAL A 56 -7.28 2.47 -14.84
CA VAL A 56 -7.47 2.59 -16.29
C VAL A 56 -8.51 3.65 -16.64
N HIS A 57 -9.59 3.77 -15.86
CA HIS A 57 -10.75 4.61 -16.21
C HIS A 57 -10.97 5.80 -15.27
N GLY A 58 -10.23 5.90 -14.17
CA GLY A 58 -10.43 6.91 -13.15
C GLY A 58 -9.16 7.70 -12.84
N VAL A 59 -9.14 8.28 -11.65
CA VAL A 59 -7.98 8.95 -11.06
C VAL A 59 -7.66 8.27 -9.75
N VAL A 60 -6.39 7.90 -9.58
CA VAL A 60 -5.91 7.24 -8.38
C VAL A 60 -4.79 8.07 -7.78
N LEU A 61 -4.82 8.22 -6.46
CA LEU A 61 -3.76 8.87 -5.69
C LEU A 61 -2.98 7.81 -4.93
N TRP A 62 -1.65 7.83 -5.05
CA TRP A 62 -0.77 6.86 -4.39
C TRP A 62 0.13 7.52 -3.34
N ASP A 63 0.31 6.80 -2.23
CA ASP A 63 1.30 7.13 -1.20
C ASP A 63 2.69 6.63 -1.62
N ILE A 64 3.30 7.31 -2.58
CA ILE A 64 4.66 7.03 -3.07
C ILE A 64 5.76 7.59 -2.15
N GLY A 65 5.42 8.18 -1.01
CA GLY A 65 6.39 8.68 -0.03
C GLY A 65 7.23 7.58 0.64
N THR A 66 6.99 6.32 0.29
CA THR A 66 7.83 5.18 0.67
C THR A 66 9.02 5.00 -0.27
N GLU A 67 8.91 5.45 -1.51
CA GLU A 67 10.00 5.41 -2.48
C GLU A 67 11.14 6.34 -2.05
N ILE A 68 12.37 5.93 -2.37
CA ILE A 68 13.56 6.72 -2.09
C ILE A 68 14.04 7.24 -3.45
N PRO A 69 14.08 8.56 -3.67
CA PRO A 69 14.65 9.11 -4.88
C PRO A 69 16.08 8.63 -5.04
N ILE A 70 16.40 8.12 -6.22
CA ILE A 70 17.79 7.93 -6.65
C ILE A 70 18.19 9.19 -7.41
N GLU A 71 19.39 9.71 -7.10
CA GLU A 71 20.00 10.87 -7.76
C GLU A 71 20.71 10.45 -9.05
#